data_AF-A0A858RIF4-F1
#
_entry.id   AF-A0A858RIF4-F1
#
_cell.length_a   1.000
_cell.length_b   1.000
_cell.length_c   1.000
_cell.angle_alpha   90.00
_cell.angle_beta   90.00
_cell.angle_gamma   90.00
#
_symmetry.space_group_name_H-M   'P 1'
#
loop_
_entity.id
_entity.type
_entity.pdbx_description
1 polymer ?
#
loop_
_entity_poly.entity_id
_entity_poly.type
_entity_poly.pdbx_seq_one_letter_code
_entity_poly.pdbx_strand_id
1 'polypeptide(L)'
;MEIPTYRYYGAHVADSNFKKYRTPEEIEMMKGSRDPIALWLQQLSREGILDEQSAQSIKEEAKLEAKKSVTFAEASEPPAVDDVMTHIYWESDHGTPASKIGRHFFD
;
A
#
# COMPACT_ATOMS: atom_id res chain seq x y z
N MET A 1 11.07 11.07 -17.55
CA MET A 1 10.74 11.81 -16.33
C MET A 1 11.28 11.02 -15.16
N GLU A 2 12.04 11.67 -14.27
CA GLU A 2 12.60 11.06 -13.06
C GLU A 2 12.08 11.84 -11.84
N ILE A 3 11.61 11.14 -10.81
CA ILE A 3 11.10 11.74 -9.57
C ILE A 3 11.96 11.23 -8.40
N PRO A 4 12.93 12.01 -7.92
CA PRO A 4 13.75 11.60 -6.78
C PRO A 4 12.89 11.59 -5.51
N THR A 5 12.81 10.43 -4.86
CA THR A 5 12.05 10.22 -3.62
C THR A 5 12.89 9.43 -2.62
N TYR A 6 12.37 9.26 -1.40
CA TYR A 6 13.07 8.58 -0.33
C TYR A 6 12.16 7.63 0.45
N ARG A 7 12.57 6.36 0.59
CA ARG A 7 11.88 5.36 1.40
C ARG A 7 12.45 5.34 2.81
N TYR A 8 11.62 5.65 3.81
CA TYR A 8 12.04 5.67 5.21
C TYR A 8 12.34 4.29 5.83
N TYR A 9 11.67 3.24 5.34
CA TYR A 9 11.81 1.87 5.86
C TYR A 9 12.76 1.01 5.00
N GLY A 10 12.92 -0.28 5.30
CA GLY A 10 13.66 -1.26 4.49
C GLY A 10 12.98 -1.57 3.15
N ALA A 11 13.61 -2.41 2.30
CA ALA A 11 13.07 -2.73 0.96
C ALA A 11 11.74 -3.46 0.97
N HIS A 12 11.54 -4.23 2.01
CA HIS A 12 10.33 -4.95 2.35
C HIS A 12 10.32 -5.17 3.86
N VAL A 13 9.21 -5.66 4.39
CA VAL A 13 9.04 -5.92 5.84
C VAL A 13 10.12 -6.85 6.40
N ALA A 14 10.61 -7.81 5.61
CA ALA A 14 11.64 -8.76 6.02
C ALA A 14 13.08 -8.20 6.02
N ASP A 15 13.29 -6.95 5.59
CA ASP A 15 14.64 -6.36 5.50
C ASP A 15 15.05 -5.78 6.85
N SER A 16 15.55 -6.65 7.73
CA SER A 16 16.08 -6.27 9.03
C SER A 16 17.44 -5.56 8.95
N ASN A 17 18.09 -5.59 7.78
CA ASN A 17 19.46 -5.10 7.59
C ASN A 17 19.50 -3.67 7.03
N PHE A 18 18.37 -2.99 6.87
CA PHE A 18 18.36 -1.68 6.21
C PHE A 18 19.23 -0.61 6.87
N LYS A 19 19.46 -0.75 8.18
CA LYS A 19 20.35 0.11 8.98
C LYS A 19 21.85 -0.17 8.76
N LYS A 20 22.20 -1.23 8.04
CA LYS A 20 23.60 -1.57 7.71
C LYS A 20 24.12 -0.80 6.50
N TYR A 21 23.22 -0.35 5.62
CA TYR A 21 23.58 0.34 4.38
C TYR A 21 23.01 1.76 4.28
N ARG A 22 22.25 2.21 5.29
CA ARG A 22 21.80 3.60 5.49
C ARG A 22 21.85 3.95 6.96
N THR A 23 22.25 5.17 7.27
CA THR A 23 22.34 5.61 8.67
C THR A 23 20.99 6.08 9.19
N PRO A 24 20.68 5.88 10.49
CA PRO A 24 19.50 6.47 11.10
C PRO A 24 19.44 7.99 10.93
N GLU A 25 20.59 8.66 10.99
CA GLU A 25 20.70 10.13 10.87
C GLU A 25 20.27 10.62 9.48
N GLU A 26 20.64 9.90 8.41
CA GLU A 26 20.20 10.21 7.04
C GLU A 26 18.68 10.11 6.94
N ILE A 27 18.09 9.04 7.48
CA ILE A 27 16.65 8.80 7.44
C ILE A 27 15.89 9.90 8.19
N GLU A 28 16.34 10.25 9.40
CA GLU A 28 15.71 11.30 10.20
C GLU A 28 15.86 12.69 9.56
N MET A 29 17.02 12.99 8.96
CA MET A 29 17.20 14.22 8.16
C MET A 29 16.20 14.26 7.00
N MET A 30 16.04 13.17 6.27
CA MET A 30 15.10 13.09 5.14
C MET A 30 13.64 13.23 5.58
N LYS A 31 13.25 12.64 6.71
CA LYS A 31 11.90 12.83 7.29
C LYS A 31 11.68 14.28 7.73
N GLY A 32 12.63 14.87 8.44
CA GLY A 32 12.47 16.21 9.01
C GLY A 32 12.49 17.33 7.97
N SER A 33 13.23 17.15 6.87
CA SER A 33 13.44 18.21 5.87
C SER A 33 12.71 18.01 4.54
N ARG A 34 12.33 16.76 4.21
CA ARG A 34 11.81 16.40 2.89
C ARG A 34 10.56 15.52 2.93
N ASP A 35 9.84 15.49 4.05
CA ASP A 35 8.51 14.87 4.09
C ASP A 35 7.53 15.67 3.20
N PRO A 36 7.04 15.09 2.09
CA PRO A 36 6.14 15.79 1.18
C PRO A 36 4.80 16.15 1.84
N ILE A 37 4.34 15.39 2.83
CA ILE A 37 3.09 15.68 3.55
C ILE A 37 3.26 16.94 4.39
N ALA A 38 4.36 17.04 5.13
CA ALA A 38 4.66 18.21 5.95
C ALA A 38 4.88 19.47 5.10
N LEU A 39 5.64 19.35 4.01
CA LEU A 39 5.91 20.47 3.09
C LEU A 39 4.62 20.96 2.42
N TRP A 40 3.75 20.05 2.00
CA TRP A 40 2.49 20.42 1.36
C TRP A 40 1.51 21.05 2.34
N LEU A 41 1.42 20.51 3.57
CA LEU A 41 0.63 21.11 4.64
C LEU A 41 1.07 22.56 4.90
N GLN A 42 2.39 22.80 5.03
CA GLN A 42 2.92 24.15 5.22
C GLN A 42 2.56 25.10 4.06
N GLN A 43 2.60 24.61 2.82
CA GLN A 43 2.22 25.39 1.66
C GLN A 43 0.73 25.79 1.71
N LEU A 44 -0.15 24.82 1.93
CA LEU A 44 -1.59 25.07 1.97
C LEU A 44 -2.00 26.00 3.13
N SER A 45 -1.37 25.86 4.29
CA SER A 45 -1.62 26.76 5.42
C SER A 45 -1.12 28.17 5.15
N ARG A 46 0.03 28.33 4.50
CA ARG A 46 0.54 29.64 4.08
C ARG A 46 -0.37 30.33 3.06
N GLU A 47 -0.99 29.55 2.17
CA GLU A 47 -1.95 30.07 1.19
C GLU A 47 -3.35 30.30 1.78
N GLY A 48 -3.58 29.94 3.05
CA GLY A 48 -4.88 30.06 3.71
C GLY A 48 -5.94 29.08 3.19
N ILE A 49 -5.52 28.01 2.49
CA ILE A 49 -6.41 27.00 1.92
C ILE A 49 -6.78 25.95 2.96
N LEU A 50 -5.85 25.62 3.86
CA LEU A 50 -6.03 24.58 4.88
C LEU A 50 -5.62 25.09 6.26
N ASP A 51 -6.58 25.14 7.17
CA ASP A 51 -6.33 25.43 8.58
C ASP A 51 -5.93 24.16 9.37
N GLU A 52 -5.41 24.37 10.59
CA GLU A 52 -4.91 23.31 11.44
C GLU A 52 -6.02 22.33 11.89
N GLN A 53 -7.23 22.83 12.13
CA GLN A 53 -8.36 22.00 12.56
C GLN A 53 -8.78 21.04 11.45
N SER A 54 -8.90 21.55 10.22
CA SER A 54 -9.23 20.79 9.02
C SER A 54 -8.14 19.79 8.68
N ALA A 55 -6.86 20.18 8.78
CA ALA A 55 -5.74 19.27 8.59
C ALA A 55 -5.74 18.11 9.60
N GLN A 56 -6.06 18.40 10.86
CA GLN A 56 -6.17 17.37 11.89
C GLN A 56 -7.36 16.44 11.66
N SER A 57 -8.52 16.97 11.22
CA SER A 57 -9.69 16.15 10.87
C SER A 57 -9.35 15.14 9.77
N ILE A 58 -8.72 15.59 8.67
CA ILE A 58 -8.30 14.72 7.57
C ILE A 58 -7.37 13.60 8.06
N LYS A 59 -6.43 13.93 8.95
CA LYS A 59 -5.50 12.96 9.53
C LYS A 59 -6.21 11.91 10.39
N GLU A 60 -7.21 12.32 11.16
CA GLU A 60 -7.99 11.43 12.01
C GLU A 60 -8.92 10.53 11.19
N GLU A 61 -9.56 11.07 10.16
CA GLU A 61 -10.38 10.33 9.22
C GLU A 61 -9.56 9.26 8.49
N ALA A 62 -8.39 9.62 7.96
CA ALA A 62 -7.50 8.66 7.30
C ALA A 62 -7.02 7.55 8.25
N LYS A 63 -6.73 7.87 9.51
CA LYS A 63 -6.39 6.86 10.53
C LYS A 63 -7.55 5.93 10.84
N LEU A 64 -8.76 6.49 10.94
CA LEU A 64 -9.97 5.71 11.19
C LEU A 64 -10.26 4.77 10.02
N GLU A 65 -10.14 5.24 8.79
CA GLU A 65 -10.27 4.43 7.58
C GLU A 65 -9.27 3.28 7.58
N ALA A 66 -7.97 3.56 7.79
CA ALA A 66 -6.94 2.53 7.85
C ALA A 66 -7.24 1.48 8.94
N LYS A 67 -7.70 1.90 10.12
CA LYS A 67 -8.08 0.98 11.21
C LYS A 67 -9.27 0.10 10.82
N LYS A 68 -10.31 0.67 10.19
CA LYS A 68 -11.47 -0.09 9.70
C LYS A 68 -11.06 -1.13 8.67
N SER A 69 -10.15 -0.78 7.75
CA SER A 69 -9.61 -1.71 6.75
C SER A 69 -8.86 -2.88 7.39
N VAL A 70 -8.07 -2.63 8.45
CA VAL A 70 -7.40 -3.69 9.22
C VAL A 70 -8.43 -4.60 9.88
N THR A 71 -9.42 -4.04 10.60
CA THR A 71 -10.47 -4.85 11.25
C THR A 71 -11.26 -5.69 10.24
N PHE A 72 -11.58 -5.13 9.06
CA PHE A 72 -12.23 -5.88 7.99
C PHE A 72 -11.34 -7.04 7.50
N ALA A 73 -10.06 -6.78 7.24
CA ALA A 73 -9.13 -7.80 6.76
C ALA A 73 -8.92 -8.93 7.78
N GLU A 74 -8.79 -8.61 9.08
CA GLU A 74 -8.64 -9.59 10.16
C GLU A 74 -9.91 -10.41 10.40
N ALA A 75 -11.10 -9.83 10.17
CA ALA A 75 -12.38 -10.50 10.31
C ALA A 75 -12.79 -11.30 9.05
N SER A 76 -12.05 -11.16 7.96
CA SER A 76 -12.34 -11.87 6.71
C SER A 76 -12.00 -13.35 6.84
N GLU A 77 -12.88 -14.22 6.32
CA GLU A 77 -12.62 -15.65 6.29
C GLU A 77 -11.40 -15.95 5.40
N PRO A 78 -10.53 -16.89 5.78
CA PRO A 78 -9.44 -17.32 4.92
C PRO A 78 -10.00 -17.97 3.65
N PRO A 79 -9.28 -17.88 2.51
CA PRO A 79 -9.68 -18.56 1.29
C PRO A 79 -9.76 -20.07 1.51
N ALA A 80 -10.66 -20.73 0.79
CA ALA A 80 -10.75 -22.17 0.76
C ALA A 80 -9.56 -22.76 0.00
N VAL A 81 -9.20 -24.02 0.28
CA VAL A 81 -8.10 -24.70 -0.44
C VAL A 81 -8.41 -24.79 -1.95
N ASP A 82 -9.67 -25.00 -2.31
CA ASP A 82 -10.11 -25.11 -3.71
C ASP A 82 -9.97 -23.78 -4.47
N ASP A 83 -9.90 -22.63 -3.78
CA ASP A 83 -9.70 -21.31 -4.41
C ASP A 83 -8.34 -21.18 -5.09
N VAL A 84 -7.37 -22.05 -4.79
CA VAL A 84 -6.04 -22.04 -5.42
C VAL A 84 -6.10 -22.25 -6.93
N MET A 85 -7.14 -22.91 -7.43
CA MET A 85 -7.33 -23.20 -8.86
C MET A 85 -8.18 -22.15 -9.58
N THR A 86 -8.81 -21.24 -8.84
CA THR A 86 -9.64 -20.17 -9.39
C THR A 86 -8.77 -19.12 -10.08
N HIS A 87 -9.28 -18.48 -11.13
CA HIS A 87 -8.60 -17.40 -11.86
C HIS A 87 -7.32 -17.80 -12.64
N ILE A 88 -7.08 -19.09 -12.82
CA ILE A 88 -6.04 -19.58 -13.73
C ILE A 88 -6.47 -19.38 -15.19
N TYR A 89 -7.73 -19.66 -15.50
CA TYR A 89 -8.34 -19.42 -16.81
C TYR A 89 -9.72 -18.80 -16.66
N TRP A 90 -9.97 -17.79 -17.48
CA TRP A 90 -11.28 -17.16 -17.55
C TRP A 90 -12.37 -18.17 -17.91
N GLU A 91 -12.07 -19.11 -18.80
CA GLU A 91 -12.98 -20.15 -19.26
C GLU A 91 -13.46 -21.08 -18.15
N SER A 92 -12.57 -21.45 -17.23
CA SER A 92 -12.87 -22.30 -16.08
C SER A 92 -13.79 -21.58 -15.11
N ASP A 93 -13.49 -20.31 -14.82
CA ASP A 93 -14.30 -19.47 -13.94
C ASP A 93 -15.72 -19.21 -14.50
N HIS A 94 -15.87 -19.19 -15.83
CA HIS A 94 -17.13 -18.85 -16.51
C HIS A 94 -17.81 -20.04 -17.18
N GLY A 95 -17.32 -21.27 -16.95
CA GLY A 95 -17.96 -22.50 -17.39
C GLY A 95 -18.14 -22.64 -18.90
N THR A 96 -17.22 -22.08 -19.70
CA THR A 96 -17.34 -22.09 -21.17
C THR A 96 -17.19 -23.50 -21.76
N PRO A 97 -17.59 -23.75 -23.02
CA PRO A 97 -17.33 -25.05 -23.64
C PRO A 97 -15.84 -25.43 -23.67
N ALA A 98 -14.96 -24.44 -23.76
CA ALA A 98 -13.52 -24.64 -23.77
C ALA A 98 -12.97 -25.16 -22.43
N SER A 99 -13.61 -24.86 -21.29
CA SER A 99 -13.17 -25.41 -19.99
C SER A 99 -13.46 -26.91 -19.82
N LYS A 100 -14.20 -27.52 -20.75
CA LYS A 100 -14.63 -28.93 -20.68
C LYS A 100 -13.82 -29.87 -21.57
N ILE A 101 -12.93 -29.33 -22.41
CA ILE A 101 -12.15 -30.12 -23.38
C ILE A 101 -10.78 -30.58 -22.85
N GLY A 102 -10.46 -30.33 -21.58
CA GLY A 102 -9.41 -31.03 -20.82
C GLY A 102 -7.96 -30.77 -21.26
N ARG A 103 -7.72 -29.90 -22.23
CA ARG A 103 -6.38 -29.53 -22.72
C ARG A 103 -6.23 -28.02 -22.77
N HIS A 104 -5.72 -27.43 -21.69
CA HIS A 104 -5.28 -26.04 -21.70
C HIS A 104 -3.74 -25.89 -21.63
N PHE A 105 -2.98 -26.94 -21.28
CA PHE A 105 -1.51 -26.96 -21.43
C PHE A 105 -0.93 -28.35 -21.74
N PHE A 106 0.18 -28.31 -22.49
CA PHE A 106 1.09 -29.38 -22.95
C PHE A 106 0.62 -30.23 -24.16
N ASP A 107 1.15 -29.87 -25.33
CA ASP A 107 1.62 -30.83 -26.34
C ASP A 107 3.08 -31.20 -26.02
#